data_AF-A0A9D8GYU6-F1
#
_entry.id   AF-A0A9D8GYU6-F1
#
_cell.length_a   1.000
_cell.length_b   1.000
_cell.length_c   1.000
_cell.angle_alpha   90.00
_cell.angle_beta   90.00
_cell.angle_gamma   90.00
#
_symmetry.space_group_name_H-M   'P 1'
#
loop_
_entity.id
_entity.type
_entity.pdbx_description
1 polymer ?
#
loop_
_entity_poly.entity_id
_entity_poly.type
_entity_poly.pdbx_seq_one_letter_code
_entity_poly.pdbx_strand_id
1 'polypeptide(L)'
;MQTARNVAIVLGLALIVAVVPGGDAAAETILVALSMAFLAAIAWAAAGFYRSRSLTFDAMPDSRRAILFGSVGAIALLLVGFEEFRSWGGGVLVWIALMAAAIAAIFVVWRDANSH
;
A
#
# COMPACT_ATOMS: atom_id res chain seq x y z
N MET A 1 -45.17 1.48 2.47
CA MET A 1 -44.95 0.33 1.55
C MET A 1 -43.64 0.41 0.77
N GLN A 2 -43.12 1.61 0.45
CA GLN A 2 -41.85 1.76 -0.30
C GLN A 2 -40.62 1.22 0.45
N THR A 3 -40.51 1.45 1.76
CA THR A 3 -39.39 0.94 2.59
C THR A 3 -39.36 -0.58 2.63
N ALA A 4 -40.52 -1.21 2.85
CA ALA A 4 -40.63 -2.67 2.85
C ALA A 4 -40.25 -3.29 1.49
N ARG A 5 -40.64 -2.63 0.39
CA ARG A 5 -40.26 -3.05 -0.96
C ARG A 5 -38.76 -2.90 -1.23
N ASN A 6 -38.15 -1.79 -0.83
CA ASN A 6 -36.71 -1.57 -0.98
C ASN A 6 -35.91 -2.58 -0.14
N VAL A 7 -36.34 -2.82 1.10
CA VAL A 7 -35.72 -3.83 1.97
C VAL A 7 -35.85 -5.23 1.36
N ALA A 8 -37.01 -5.59 0.81
CA ALA A 8 -37.19 -6.87 0.13
C ALA A 8 -36.30 -7.04 -1.11
N ILE A 9 -36.07 -5.96 -1.88
CA ILE A 9 -35.16 -5.97 -3.03
C ILE A 9 -33.72 -6.19 -2.57
N VAL A 10 -33.27 -5.46 -1.54
CA VAL A 10 -31.90 -5.60 -1.00
C VAL A 10 -31.70 -7.00 -0.42
N LEU A 11 -32.67 -7.53 0.33
CA LEU A 11 -32.61 -8.90 0.85
C LEU A 11 -32.60 -9.95 -0.27
N GLY A 12 -33.37 -9.76 -1.33
CA GLY A 12 -33.37 -10.65 -2.50
C GLY A 12 -32.01 -10.68 -3.21
N LEU A 13 -31.39 -9.52 -3.42
CA LEU A 13 -30.06 -9.42 -4.01
C LEU A 13 -28.98 -10.03 -3.11
N ALA A 14 -29.04 -9.78 -1.80
CA ALA A 14 -28.14 -10.38 -0.82
C ALA A 14 -28.25 -11.91 -0.80
N LEU A 15 -29.48 -12.43 -0.92
CA LEU A 15 -29.72 -13.86 -0.98
C LEU A 15 -29.13 -14.46 -2.26
N ILE A 16 -29.32 -13.83 -3.42
CA ILE A 16 -28.67 -14.26 -4.68
C ILE A 16 -27.14 -14.31 -4.53
N VAL A 17 -26.52 -13.28 -3.95
CA VAL A 17 -25.07 -13.27 -3.70
C VAL A 17 -24.65 -14.38 -2.74
N ALA A 18 -25.46 -14.71 -1.73
CA ALA A 18 -25.15 -15.75 -0.75
C ALA A 18 -25.27 -17.18 -1.29
N VAL A 19 -26.15 -17.44 -2.27
CA VAL A 19 -26.32 -18.78 -2.88
C VAL A 19 -25.54 -18.99 -4.17
N VAL A 20 -25.06 -17.94 -4.83
CA VAL A 20 -24.21 -18.08 -6.03
C VAL A 20 -22.86 -18.69 -5.61
N PRO A 21 -22.55 -19.94 -6.01
CA PRO A 21 -21.26 -20.53 -5.73
C PRO A 21 -20.21 -19.77 -6.53
N GLY A 22 -19.25 -19.16 -5.84
CA GLY A 22 -18.20 -18.36 -6.45
C GLY A 22 -18.22 -16.88 -6.08
N GLY A 23 -19.17 -16.37 -5.28
CA GLY A 23 -19.13 -14.99 -4.79
C GLY A 23 -17.85 -14.69 -3.98
N ASP A 24 -17.44 -15.62 -3.13
CA ASP A 24 -16.20 -15.57 -2.36
C ASP A 24 -14.96 -15.65 -3.27
N ALA A 25 -14.92 -16.66 -4.14
CA ALA A 25 -13.83 -16.86 -5.09
C ALA A 25 -13.66 -15.68 -6.08
N ALA A 26 -14.75 -15.08 -6.53
CA ALA A 26 -14.75 -13.92 -7.43
C ALA A 26 -14.28 -12.65 -6.70
N ALA A 27 -14.75 -12.44 -5.47
CA ALA A 27 -14.29 -11.32 -4.65
C ALA A 27 -12.79 -11.44 -4.35
N GLU A 28 -12.31 -12.63 -4.00
CA GLU A 28 -10.91 -12.89 -3.73
C GLU A 28 -10.04 -12.73 -4.98
N THR A 29 -10.46 -13.23 -6.14
CA THR A 29 -9.70 -13.01 -7.39
C THR A 29 -9.63 -11.53 -7.78
N ILE A 30 -10.71 -10.77 -7.59
CA ILE A 30 -10.71 -9.32 -7.84
C ILE A 30 -9.76 -8.62 -6.87
N LEU A 31 -9.78 -9.00 -5.59
CA LEU A 31 -8.90 -8.42 -4.56
C LEU A 31 -7.43 -8.71 -4.87
N VAL A 32 -7.10 -9.94 -5.26
CA VAL A 32 -5.74 -10.34 -5.68
C VAL A 32 -5.30 -9.57 -6.92
N ALA A 33 -6.15 -9.46 -7.94
CA ALA A 33 -5.85 -8.72 -9.16
C ALA A 33 -5.61 -7.22 -8.87
N LEU A 34 -6.43 -6.59 -8.03
CA LEU A 34 -6.26 -5.20 -7.61
C LEU A 34 -4.97 -4.99 -6.82
N SER A 35 -4.64 -5.93 -5.92
CA SER A 35 -3.40 -5.88 -5.13
C SER A 35 -2.16 -5.99 -6.01
N MET A 36 -2.18 -6.90 -6.98
CA MET A 36 -1.11 -7.07 -7.99
C MET A 36 -0.97 -5.83 -8.88
N ALA A 37 -2.08 -5.24 -9.33
CA ALA A 37 -2.07 -4.01 -10.11
C ALA A 37 -1.52 -2.82 -9.29
N PHE A 38 -1.89 -2.71 -8.03
CA PHE A 38 -1.39 -1.68 -7.12
C PHE A 38 0.12 -1.82 -6.88
N LEU A 39 0.60 -3.05 -6.63
CA LEU A 39 2.01 -3.38 -6.54
C LEU A 39 2.78 -3.03 -7.82
N ALA A 40 2.24 -3.39 -8.98
CA ALA A 40 2.83 -3.07 -10.27
C ALA A 40 2.91 -1.55 -10.50
N ALA A 41 1.88 -0.81 -10.10
CA ALA A 41 1.86 0.66 -10.19
C ALA A 41 2.93 1.30 -9.28
N ILE A 42 3.10 0.79 -8.04
CA ILE A 42 4.15 1.24 -7.13
C ILE A 42 5.54 0.93 -7.71
N ALA A 43 5.77 -0.29 -8.19
CA ALA A 43 7.03 -0.68 -8.80
C ALA A 43 7.36 0.16 -10.05
N TRP A 44 6.34 0.44 -10.86
CA TRP A 44 6.48 1.30 -12.03
C TRP A 44 6.75 2.75 -11.65
N ALA A 45 6.07 3.29 -10.64
CA ALA A 45 6.34 4.64 -10.13
C ALA A 45 7.76 4.75 -9.56
N ALA A 46 8.22 3.74 -8.82
CA ALA A 46 9.59 3.66 -8.31
C ALA A 46 10.61 3.57 -9.45
N ALA A 47 10.37 2.73 -10.46
CA ALA A 47 11.24 2.59 -11.63
C ALA A 47 11.25 3.86 -12.51
N GLY A 48 10.10 4.51 -12.67
CA GLY A 48 9.96 5.78 -13.39
C GLY A 48 10.75 6.87 -12.68
N PHE A 49 10.58 7.00 -11.37
CA PHE A 49 11.34 7.95 -10.55
C PHE A 49 12.85 7.68 -10.55
N TYR A 50 13.27 6.41 -10.60
CA TYR A 50 14.67 6.02 -10.79
C TYR A 50 15.21 6.45 -12.16
N ARG A 51 14.41 6.29 -13.22
CA ARG A 51 14.80 6.61 -14.60
C ARG A 51 14.77 8.10 -14.93
N SER A 52 13.89 8.89 -14.29
CA SER A 52 13.75 10.34 -14.52
C SER A 52 14.92 11.19 -13.99
N ARG A 53 16.04 10.58 -13.60
CA ARG A 53 17.07 11.18 -12.75
C ARG A 53 18.49 11.04 -13.32
N SER A 54 18.61 10.93 -14.64
CA SER A 54 19.91 10.95 -15.33
C SER A 54 20.50 12.35 -15.56
N LEU A 55 19.82 13.45 -15.20
CA LEU A 55 20.31 14.81 -15.50
C LEU A 55 20.39 15.77 -14.29
N THR A 56 20.13 15.30 -13.06
CA THR A 56 20.16 16.16 -11.85
C THR A 56 20.97 15.55 -10.70
N PHE A 57 21.65 14.42 -10.91
CA PHE A 57 22.23 13.58 -9.85
C PHE A 57 23.74 13.67 -9.66
N ASP A 58 24.44 14.50 -10.42
CA ASP A 58 25.90 14.65 -10.27
C ASP A 58 26.32 15.48 -9.05
N ALA A 59 25.38 16.02 -8.25
CA ALA A 59 25.68 16.97 -7.18
C ALA A 59 25.40 16.49 -5.74
N MET A 60 24.90 15.27 -5.50
CA MET A 60 24.48 14.82 -4.15
C MET A 60 25.16 13.50 -3.71
N PRO A 61 25.68 13.38 -2.46
CA PRO A 61 26.35 12.17 -1.97
C PRO A 61 25.45 10.91 -2.00
N ASP A 62 25.99 9.79 -2.51
CA ASP A 62 25.27 8.52 -2.77
C ASP A 62 24.55 7.92 -1.55
N SER A 63 25.07 8.14 -0.33
CA SER A 63 24.53 7.57 0.91
C SER A 63 23.16 8.11 1.30
N ARG A 64 22.93 9.43 1.16
CA ARG A 64 21.63 10.04 1.49
C ARG A 64 20.53 9.63 0.52
N ARG A 65 20.92 9.43 -0.73
CA ARG A 65 20.01 9.01 -1.80
C ARG A 65 19.51 7.58 -1.56
N ALA A 66 20.40 6.68 -1.14
CA ALA A 66 20.04 5.31 -0.77
C ALA A 66 19.05 5.25 0.42
N ILE A 67 19.23 6.10 1.44
CA ILE A 67 18.34 6.15 2.61
C ILE A 67 16.94 6.60 2.22
N LEU A 68 16.80 7.66 1.40
CA LEU A 68 15.50 8.11 0.92
C LEU A 68 14.79 7.03 0.09
N PHE A 69 15.49 6.40 -0.85
CA PHE A 69 14.91 5.33 -1.67
C PHE A 69 14.55 4.09 -0.84
N GLY A 70 15.40 3.70 0.10
CA GLY A 70 15.14 2.60 1.02
C GLY A 70 13.92 2.86 1.90
N SER A 71 13.73 4.10 2.37
CA SER A 71 12.59 4.48 3.21
C SER A 71 11.27 4.45 2.44
N VAL A 72 11.25 4.98 1.21
CA VAL A 72 10.06 4.92 0.35
C VAL A 72 9.73 3.49 -0.05
N GLY A 73 10.74 2.68 -0.38
CA GLY A 73 10.57 1.25 -0.64
C GLY A 73 10.05 0.49 0.57
N ALA A 74 10.54 0.81 1.77
CA ALA A 74 10.06 0.20 3.02
C ALA A 74 8.59 0.55 3.29
N ILE A 75 8.16 1.80 3.08
CA ILE A 75 6.75 2.21 3.23
C ILE A 75 5.87 1.44 2.24
N ALA A 76 6.30 1.31 0.99
CA ALA A 76 5.60 0.52 -0.02
C ALA A 76 5.44 -0.95 0.38
N LEU A 77 6.51 -1.58 0.89
CA LEU A 77 6.47 -2.97 1.37
C LEU A 77 5.56 -3.12 2.60
N LEU A 78 5.58 -2.15 3.52
CA LEU A 78 4.73 -2.15 4.71
C LEU A 78 3.24 -2.02 4.35
N LEU A 79 2.90 -1.19 3.35
CA LEU A 79 1.51 -1.07 2.87
C LEU A 79 0.98 -2.39 2.32
N VAL A 80 1.82 -3.10 1.55
CA VAL A 80 1.46 -4.39 0.94
C VAL A 80 1.38 -5.49 1.99
N GLY A 81 2.33 -5.53 2.93
CA GLY A 81 2.39 -6.55 3.96
C GLY A 81 1.40 -6.36 5.11
N PHE A 82 0.55 -5.34 5.10
CA PHE A 82 -0.30 -5.00 6.24
C PHE A 82 -1.25 -6.15 6.66
N GLU A 83 -1.80 -6.89 5.70
CA GLU A 83 -2.65 -8.06 5.98
C GLU A 83 -1.88 -9.16 6.74
N GLU A 84 -0.61 -9.39 6.39
CA GLU A 84 0.28 -10.32 7.10
C GLU A 84 0.57 -9.85 8.53
N PHE A 85 0.73 -8.53 8.74
CA PHE A 85 0.88 -7.98 10.08
C PHE A 85 -0.41 -8.05 10.92
N ARG A 86 -1.58 -8.17 10.29
CA ARG A 86 -2.86 -8.33 11.00
C ARG A 86 -3.16 -9.80 11.34
N SER A 87 -2.48 -10.76 10.70
CA SER A 87 -2.74 -12.20 10.87
C SER A 87 -2.34 -12.74 12.24
N TRP A 88 -1.46 -12.05 12.98
CA TRP A 88 -0.95 -12.49 14.27
C TRP A 88 -0.98 -11.40 15.35
N GLY A 89 -1.08 -11.84 16.61
CA GLY A 89 -1.21 -10.96 17.77
C GLY A 89 0.04 -10.09 17.99
N GLY A 90 -0.11 -8.78 17.82
CA GLY A 90 0.96 -7.79 17.99
C GLY A 90 1.60 -7.30 16.69
N GLY A 91 1.29 -7.91 15.54
CA GLY A 91 1.88 -7.50 14.26
C GLY A 91 1.53 -6.05 13.86
N VAL A 92 0.34 -5.56 14.21
CA VAL A 92 -0.02 -4.14 14.01
C VAL A 92 0.92 -3.18 14.75
N LEU A 93 1.37 -3.52 15.97
CA LEU A 93 2.33 -2.68 16.71
C LEU A 93 3.71 -2.65 16.03
N VAL A 94 4.16 -3.81 15.53
CA VAL A 94 5.41 -3.91 14.77
C VAL A 94 5.32 -3.11 13.47
N TRP A 95 4.20 -3.21 12.76
CA TRP A 95 3.94 -2.43 11.55
C TRP A 95 3.99 -0.92 11.81
N ILE A 96 3.34 -0.44 12.88
CA ILE A 96 3.38 0.98 13.28
C ILE A 96 4.82 1.42 13.56
N ALA A 97 5.59 0.61 14.30
CA ALA A 97 6.97 0.93 14.62
C ALA A 97 7.85 1.03 13.37
N LEU A 98 7.69 0.11 12.42
CA LEU A 98 8.42 0.12 11.14
C LEU A 98 8.01 1.30 10.25
N MET A 99 6.72 1.63 10.22
CA MET A 99 6.20 2.78 9.49
C MET A 99 6.76 4.09 10.07
N ALA A 100 6.75 4.23 11.39
CA ALA A 100 7.33 5.37 12.09
C ALA A 100 8.85 5.49 11.84
N ALA A 101 9.58 4.37 11.83
CA ALA A 101 11.01 4.35 11.53
C ALA A 101 11.30 4.81 10.09
N ALA A 102 10.50 4.37 9.11
CA ALA A 102 10.65 4.79 7.72
C ALA A 102 10.35 6.29 7.52
N ILE A 103 9.30 6.81 8.18
CA ILE A 103 8.99 8.25 8.18
C ILE A 103 10.11 9.05 8.87
N ALA A 104 10.64 8.57 10.00
CA ALA A 104 11.73 9.22 10.72
C ALA A 104 13.02 9.27 9.87
N ALA A 105 13.33 8.22 9.12
CA ALA A 105 14.46 8.21 8.19
C ALA A 105 14.31 9.28 7.10
N ILE A 106 13.12 9.45 6.53
CA ILE A 106 12.82 10.53 5.59
C ILE A 106 13.01 11.90 6.26
N PHE A 107 12.48 12.08 7.47
CA PHE A 107 12.56 13.33 8.22
C PHE A 107 14.00 13.71 8.57
N VAL A 108 14.84 12.74 8.93
CA VAL A 108 16.27 12.97 9.19
C VAL A 108 17.00 13.41 7.92
N VAL A 109 16.74 12.77 6.77
CA VAL A 109 17.36 13.20 5.52
C VAL A 109 16.89 14.61 5.12
N TRP A 110 15.61 14.93 5.34
CA TRP A 110 15.07 16.25 5.07
C TRP A 110 15.69 17.33 5.98
N ARG A 111 15.78 17.09 7.29
CA ARG A 111 16.42 18.06 8.21
C ARG A 111 17.87 18.31 7.85
N ASP A 112 18.61 17.26 7.52
CA ASP A 112 20.03 17.34 7.18
C ASP A 112 20.29 18.00 5.82
N ALA A 113 19.27 18.05 4.95
CA ALA A 113 19.31 18.79 3.68
C ALA A 113 18.97 20.28 3.87
N ASN A 114 18.18 20.61 4.90
CA ASN A 114 17.69 21.97 5.15
C ASN A 114 18.50 22.72 6.23
N SER A 115 19.51 22.07 6.82
CA SER A 115 20.44 22.63 7.79
C SER A 115 21.77 23.10 7.17
N HIS A 116 21.87 23.13 5.83
CA HIS A 116 23.03 23.62 5.08
C HIS A 116 22.63 24.73 4.11
#